data_AF-A0A7B2JKZ4-F1
#
_entry.id   AF-A0A7B2JKZ4-F1
#
_cell.length_a   1.000
_cell.length_b   1.000
_cell.length_c   1.000
_cell.angle_alpha   90.00
_cell.angle_beta   90.00
_cell.angle_gamma   90.00
#
_symmetry.space_group_name_H-M   'P 1'
#
loop_
_entity.id
_entity.type
_entity.pdbx_description
1 polymer ?
#
loop_
_entity_poly.entity_id
_entity_poly.type
_entity_poly.pdbx_seq_one_letter_code
_entity_poly.pdbx_strand_id
1 'polypeptide(L)' 'MQQQKPLEGAQLVIMTIALSLATFMQVLDSTIANVAIPTIAGNLGSSLSQGTWVITSFGVANAISIPLTGWL' A
#
# COMPACT_ATOMS: atom_id res chain seq x y z
N MET A 1 33.32 2.04 -5.54
CA MET A 1 31.97 1.49 -5.78
C MET A 1 32.02 0.03 -5.36
N GLN A 2 31.54 -0.30 -4.16
CA GLN A 2 31.51 -1.69 -3.71
C GLN A 2 30.39 -2.40 -4.47
N GLN A 3 30.76 -3.32 -5.36
CA GLN A 3 29.83 -4.17 -6.10
C GLN A 3 29.09 -5.03 -5.07
N GLN A 4 27.85 -4.67 -4.72
CA GLN A 4 27.02 -5.54 -3.88
C GLN A 4 26.84 -6.86 -4.64
N LYS A 5 27.30 -7.95 -4.03
CA LYS A 5 27.22 -9.28 -4.62
C LYS A 5 25.72 -9.57 -4.85
N PRO A 6 25.30 -9.91 -6.08
CA PRO A 6 23.89 -10.17 -6.35
C PRO A 6 23.40 -11.26 -5.41
N LEU A 7 22.19 -11.07 -4.88
CA LEU A 7 21.51 -12.12 -4.13
C LEU A 7 21.41 -13.33 -5.07
N GLU A 8 21.62 -14.54 -4.57
CA GLU A 8 21.58 -15.77 -5.38
C GLU A 8 20.77 -16.87 -4.67
N GLY A 9 20.19 -17.78 -5.47
CA GLY A 9 19.50 -18.97 -4.97
C GLY A 9 18.31 -18.67 -4.06
N ALA A 10 18.29 -19.27 -2.87
CA ALA A 10 17.17 -19.19 -1.94
C ALA A 10 16.92 -17.77 -1.40
N GLN A 11 17.97 -16.94 -1.26
CA GLN A 11 17.83 -15.57 -0.76
C GLN A 11 17.06 -14.67 -1.74
N LEU A 12 17.26 -14.86 -3.06
CA LEU A 12 16.47 -14.17 -4.07
C LEU A 12 15.00 -14.53 -3.96
N VAL A 13 14.69 -15.83 -3.88
CA VAL A 13 13.30 -16.31 -3.83
C VAL A 13 12.57 -15.75 -2.61
N ILE A 14 13.22 -15.77 -1.44
CA ILE A 14 12.64 -15.22 -0.20
C ILE A 14 12.41 -13.71 -0.34
N MET A 15 13.38 -12.96 -0.87
CA MET A 15 13.24 -11.52 -1.10
C MET A 15 12.13 -11.19 -2.10
N THR A 16 12.03 -11.95 -3.20
CA THR A 16 10.96 -11.79 -4.17
C THR A 16 9.60 -12.02 -3.53
N ILE A 17 9.41 -13.11 -2.78
CA ILE A 17 8.16 -13.40 -2.08
C ILE A 17 7.83 -12.29 -1.08
N ALA A 18 8.81 -11.83 -0.30
CA ALA A 18 8.61 -10.76 0.66
C ALA A 18 8.17 -9.45 -0.01
N LEU A 19 8.81 -9.06 -1.12
CA LEU A 19 8.45 -7.87 -1.90
C LEU A 19 7.08 -8.01 -2.55
N SER A 20 6.76 -9.18 -3.10
CA SER A 20 5.45 -9.48 -3.66
C SER A 20 4.35 -9.38 -2.60
N LEU A 21 4.60 -9.90 -1.40
CA LEU A 21 3.65 -9.82 -0.29
C LEU A 21 3.46 -8.38 0.21
N ALA A 22 4.54 -7.60 0.30
CA ALA A 22 4.45 -6.19 0.65
C ALA A 22 3.61 -5.40 -0.38
N THR A 23 3.84 -5.66 -1.67
CA THR A 23 3.06 -5.05 -2.76
C THR A 23 1.60 -5.51 -2.72
N PHE A 24 1.36 -6.78 -2.39
CA PHE A 24 0.00 -7.30 -2.24
C PHE A 24 -0.75 -6.62 -1.09
N MET A 25 -0.14 -6.49 0.08
CA MET A 25 -0.76 -5.81 1.24
C MET A 25 -1.13 -4.36 0.92
N GLN A 26 -0.28 -3.64 0.18
CA GLN A 26 -0.56 -2.28 -0.26
C GLN A 26 -1.85 -2.18 -1.09
N VAL A 27 -2.05 -3.13 -2.02
CA VAL A 27 -3.26 -3.18 -2.84
C VAL A 27 -4.45 -3.64 -2.00
N LEU A 28 -4.25 -4.59 -1.09
CA LEU A 28 -5.28 -5.09 -0.18
C LEU A 28 -5.92 -3.95 0.62
N ASP A 29 -5.13 -3.05 1.21
CA ASP A 29 -5.63 -1.92 1.99
C ASP A 29 -6.55 -1.01 1.16
N SER A 30 -6.17 -0.74 -0.08
CA SER A 30 -6.98 0.05 -1.02
C SER A 30 -8.29 -0.66 -1.35
N THR A 31 -8.26 -1.98 -1.55
CA THR A 31 -9.48 -2.75 -1.85
C THR A 31 -10.43 -2.80 -0.64
N ILE A 32 -9.92 -2.96 0.58
CA ILE A 32 -10.71 -2.96 1.81
C ILE A 32 -11.42 -1.61 1.97
N ALA A 33 -10.72 -0.50 1.80
CA ALA A 33 -11.33 0.83 1.88
C ALA A 33 -12.44 1.00 0.84
N ASN A 34 -12.17 0.66 -0.42
CA ASN A 34 -13.15 0.78 -1.51
C ASN A 34 -14.42 -0.07 -1.30
N VAL A 35 -14.30 -1.24 -0.67
CA VAL A 35 -15.44 -2.13 -0.40
C VAL A 35 -16.18 -1.75 0.88
N ALA A 36 -15.46 -1.36 1.95
CA ALA A 36 -16.06 -1.11 3.26
C ALA A 36 -16.72 0.28 3.38
N ILE A 37 -16.21 1.29 2.66
CA ILE A 37 -16.68 2.67 2.75
C ILE A 37 -18.20 2.82 2.49
N PRO A 38 -18.79 2.22 1.44
CA PRO A 38 -20.22 2.33 1.21
C PRO A 38 -21.07 1.78 2.36
N THR A 39 -20.65 0.67 2.97
CA THR A 39 -21.33 0.07 4.12
C THR A 39 -21.21 0.95 5.36
N ILE A 40 -20.02 1.50 5.63
CA ILE A 40 -19.78 2.41 6.76
C ILE A 40 -20.61 3.70 6.60
N ALA A 41 -20.62 4.28 5.39
CA ALA A 41 -21.38 5.48 5.07
C ALA A 41 -22.90 5.24 5.24
N GLY A 42 -23.41 4.10 4.75
CA GLY A 42 -24.81 3.70 4.92
C GLY A 42 -25.21 3.49 6.39
N ASN A 43 -24.35 2.87 7.19
CA ASN A 43 -24.62 2.63 8.62
C ASN A 43 -24.59 3.89 9.48
N LEU A 44 -23.77 4.89 9.11
CA LEU A 44 -23.60 6.14 9.86
C LEU A 44 -24.46 7.29 9.32
N GLY A 45 -25.20 7.10 8.22
CA GLY A 45 -25.91 8.18 7.53
C GLY A 45 -24.97 9.26 6.95
N SER A 46 -23.69 8.92 6.77
CA SER A 46 -22.64 9.81 6.26
C SER A 46 -22.64 9.79 4.73
N SER A 47 -22.24 10.89 4.09
CA SER A 47 -22.18 10.96 2.63
C SER A 47 -21.02 10.12 2.08
N LEU A 48 -21.24 9.40 0.98
CA LEU A 48 -20.20 8.67 0.25
C LEU A 48 -18.99 9.55 -0.12
N SER A 49 -19.21 10.85 -0.30
CA SER A 49 -18.15 11.83 -0.57
C SER A 49 -17.12 11.91 0.57
N GLN A 50 -17.51 11.72 1.84
CA GLN A 50 -16.56 11.66 2.96
C GLN A 50 -15.68 10.42 2.88
N GLY A 51 -16.24 9.28 2.44
CA GLY A 51 -15.48 8.07 2.17
C GLY A 51 -14.46 8.24 1.03
N THR A 52 -14.84 8.92 -0.05
CA THR A 52 -13.92 9.24 -1.16
C THR A 52 -12.69 10.03 -0.67
N TRP A 53 -12.88 10.98 0.26
CA TRP A 53 -11.76 11.73 0.84
C TRP A 53 -10.79 10.84 1.65
N VAL A 54 -11.26 9.74 2.24
CA VAL A 54 -10.37 8.76 2.91
C VAL A 54 -9.44 8.08 1.91
N ILE A 55 -9.99 7.67 0.75
CA ILE A 55 -9.20 7.02 -0.32
C ILE A 55 -8.18 8.00 -0.92
N THR A 56 -8.58 9.24 -1.19
CA THR A 56 -7.66 10.24 -1.74
C THR A 56 -6.56 10.61 -0.75
N SER A 57 -6.88 10.75 0.54
CA SER A 57 -5.87 10.96 1.59
C SER A 57 -4.88 9.81 1.71
N PHE A 58 -5.34 8.56 1.58
CA PHE A 58 -4.44 7.40 1.52
C PHE A 58 -3.49 7.48 0.32
N GLY A 59 -3.98 7.89 -0.85
CA GLY A 59 -3.14 8.13 -2.03
C GLY A 59 -2.07 9.21 -1.80
N VAL A 60 -2.45 10.34 -1.17
CA VAL A 60 -1.52 11.43 -0.82
C VAL A 60 -0.46 10.95 0.17
N ALA A 61 -0.85 10.19 1.20
CA ALA A 61 0.09 9.62 2.16
C ALA A 61 1.14 8.74 1.46
N ASN A 62 0.70 7.85 0.56
CA ASN A 62 1.60 7.01 -0.23
C ASN A 62 2.54 7.84 -1.13
N ALA A 63 2.03 8.90 -1.75
CA ALA A 63 2.83 9.78 -2.61
C ALA A 63 3.96 10.47 -1.84
N ILE A 64 3.77 10.75 -0.55
CA ILE A 64 4.79 11.33 0.34
C ILE A 64 5.75 10.25 0.85
N SER A 65 5.22 9.08 1.24
CA SER A 65 6.03 8.00 1.85
C SER A 65 7.02 7.36 0.88
N ILE A 66 6.66 7.14 -0.38
CA ILE A 66 7.52 6.43 -1.35
C ILE A 66 8.88 7.14 -1.56
N PRO A 67 8.93 8.46 -1.85
CA PRO A 67 10.20 9.17 -1.97
C PRO A 67 11.04 9.12 -0.69
N LEU A 68 10.42 9.23 0.48
CA LEU A 68 11.11 9.18 1.77
C LEU A 68 11.79 7.83 2.00
N THR A 69 11.12 6.72 1.65
CA THR A 69 11.70 5.37 1.76
C THR A 69 12.84 5.10 0.78
N GLY A 70 12.94 5.85 -0.32
CA GLY A 70 14.04 5.72 -1.27
C GLY A 70 15.32 6.46 -0.83
N TRP A 71 15.22 7.34 0.17
CA TRP A 71 16.33 8.15 0.70
C TRP A 71 16.81 7.67 2.08
N LEU A 72 16.01 6.84 2.76
CA LEU A 72 16.33 6.15 4.02
C LEU A 72 17.01 4.80 3.75
#